data_AF-A0A5N7B386-F1
#
_entry.id   AF-A0A5N7B386-F1
#
_cell.length_a   1.000
_cell.length_b   1.000
_cell.length_c   1.000
_cell.angle_alpha   90.00
_cell.angle_beta   90.00
_cell.angle_gamma   90.00
#
_symmetry.space_group_name_H-M   'P 1'
#
loop_
_entity.id
_entity.type
_entity.pdbx_description
1 polymer ?
#
loop_
_entity_poly.entity_id
_entity_poly.type
_entity_poly.pdbx_seq_one_letter_code
_entity_poly.pdbx_strand_id
1 'polypeptide(L)'
;MVAQLAKFQDGETEAAMRWASDVELSIENIHNRFSDLIDVAAGLSVSTDNSHRLVPNLRRVVPLFYAVVLYFLRVRSGPRQPLTPRQVDALRHIMNLAFQAHKYDGEKAMVRIAWPLFMVALETNDHLHREWVLGRFSAISKFGLNFQRAYQFLIHVIDLQSRLGQRVDNFSGTT
;
A
#
# COMPACT_ATOMS: atom_id res chain seq x y z
N MET A 1 26.26 -0.85 -3.06
CA MET A 1 25.78 0.38 -2.38
C MET A 1 24.55 0.10 -1.49
N VAL A 2 24.51 -1.06 -0.80
CA VAL A 2 23.40 -1.48 0.08
C VAL A 2 23.85 -1.58 1.54
N ALA A 3 25.15 -1.82 1.76
CA ALA A 3 25.74 -1.95 3.10
C ALA A 3 25.78 -0.65 3.93
N GLN A 4 25.58 0.53 3.33
CA GLN A 4 25.57 1.80 4.07
C GLN A 4 24.21 2.16 4.69
N LEU A 5 23.12 1.51 4.27
CA LEU A 5 21.80 1.72 4.86
C LEU A 5 21.60 0.92 6.15
N ALA A 6 22.39 -0.14 6.38
CA ALA A 6 22.34 -0.94 7.60
C ALA A 6 22.95 -0.25 8.84
N LYS A 7 23.63 0.90 8.68
CA LYS A 7 24.29 1.62 9.78
C LYS A 7 23.40 2.61 10.55
N PHE A 8 22.13 2.78 10.18
CA PHE A 8 21.17 3.59 10.94
C PHE A 8 20.25 2.71 11.78
N GLN A 9 20.84 1.78 12.53
CA GLN A 9 20.12 0.84 13.39
C GLN A 9 19.55 1.45 14.67
N ASP A 10 19.71 2.77 14.89
CA ASP A 10 18.96 3.50 15.90
C ASP A 10 18.00 4.49 15.22
N GLY A 11 16.71 4.13 15.20
CA GLY A 11 15.60 5.00 14.79
C GLY A 11 15.41 6.24 15.68
N GLU A 12 16.36 6.52 16.57
CA GLU A 12 16.39 7.65 17.51
C GLU A 12 17.52 8.64 17.21
N THR A 13 18.18 8.53 16.05
CA THR A 13 19.12 9.58 15.62
C THR A 13 18.36 10.84 15.21
N GLU A 14 18.86 12.01 15.60
CA GLU A 14 18.29 13.31 15.21
C GLU A 14 18.13 13.44 13.68
N ALA A 15 19.06 12.84 12.92
CA ALA A 15 18.98 12.76 11.47
C ALA A 15 17.76 11.95 10.98
N ALA A 16 17.48 10.79 11.57
CA ALA A 16 16.31 9.98 11.24
C ALA A 16 14.99 10.71 11.56
N MET A 17 14.94 11.43 12.69
CA MET A 17 13.78 12.23 13.06
C MET A 17 13.54 13.39 12.08
N ARG A 18 14.61 14.09 11.67
CA ARG A 18 14.53 15.16 10.66
C ARG A 18 14.04 14.62 9.32
N TRP A 19 14.61 13.52 8.83
CA TRP A 19 14.14 12.90 7.58
C TRP A 19 12.69 12.43 7.66
N ALA A 20 12.25 11.86 8.79
CA ALA A 20 10.86 11.50 8.97
C ALA A 20 9.94 12.73 8.90
N SER A 21 10.33 13.85 9.51
CA SER A 21 9.60 15.13 9.41
C SER A 21 9.55 15.64 7.96
N ASP A 22 10.65 15.59 7.23
CA ASP A 22 10.71 16.07 5.83
C ASP A 22 9.82 15.23 4.91
N VAL A 23 9.78 13.91 5.11
CA VAL A 23 8.90 13.00 4.37
C VAL A 23 7.43 13.26 4.73
N GLU A 24 7.13 13.45 6.02
CA GLU A 24 5.76 13.77 6.46
C GLU A 24 5.25 15.07 5.84
N LEU A 25 6.05 16.14 5.91
CA LEU A 25 5.75 17.43 5.26
C LEU A 25 5.58 17.27 3.74
N SER A 26 6.41 16.44 3.10
CA SER A 26 6.29 16.18 1.67
C SER A 26 4.98 15.46 1.32
N ILE A 27 4.57 14.48 2.13
CA ILE A 27 3.28 13.78 1.95
C ILE A 27 2.12 14.77 2.12
N GLU A 28 2.16 15.63 3.13
CA GLU A 28 1.14 16.65 3.37
C GLU A 28 1.07 17.67 2.24
N ASN A 29 2.22 18.16 1.77
CA ASN A 29 2.30 19.07 0.63
C ASN A 29 1.72 18.45 -0.64
N ILE A 30 1.99 17.18 -0.92
CA ILE A 30 1.40 16.45 -2.06
C ILE A 30 -0.11 16.31 -1.88
N HIS A 31 -0.57 15.92 -0.70
CA HIS A 31 -2.00 15.80 -0.41
C HIS A 31 -2.73 17.12 -0.62
N ASN A 32 -2.22 18.22 -0.06
CA ASN A 32 -2.82 19.55 -0.17
C ASN A 32 -2.79 20.08 -1.60
N ARG A 33 -1.69 19.86 -2.34
CA ARG A 33 -1.56 20.33 -3.73
C ARG A 33 -2.52 19.62 -4.68
N PHE A 34 -2.87 18.38 -4.40
CA PHE A 34 -3.71 17.54 -5.26
C PHE A 34 -5.02 17.13 -4.58
N SER A 35 -5.48 17.87 -3.57
CA SER A 35 -6.68 17.56 -2.79
C SER A 35 -7.89 17.37 -3.69
N ASP A 36 -8.10 18.28 -4.64
CA ASP A 36 -9.25 18.22 -5.56
C ASP A 36 -9.25 16.92 -6.39
N LEU A 37 -8.08 16.44 -6.82
CA LEU A 37 -7.98 15.18 -7.57
C LEU A 37 -8.23 13.97 -6.67
N ILE A 38 -7.77 14.04 -5.42
CA ILE A 38 -8.00 13.00 -4.41
C ILE A 38 -9.50 12.94 -4.06
N ASP A 39 -10.15 14.09 -3.89
CA ASP A 39 -11.58 14.20 -3.60
C ASP A 39 -12.43 13.69 -4.77
N VAL A 40 -12.08 14.06 -6.00
CA VAL A 40 -12.70 13.49 -7.21
C VAL A 40 -12.53 11.98 -7.23
N ALA A 41 -11.34 11.46 -6.92
CA ALA A 41 -11.10 10.02 -6.87
C ALA A 41 -11.93 9.31 -5.78
N ALA A 42 -12.08 9.94 -4.61
CA ALA A 42 -12.91 9.43 -3.52
C ALA A 42 -14.40 9.38 -3.90
N GLY A 43 -14.86 10.31 -4.74
CA GLY A 43 -16.22 10.34 -5.28
C GLY A 43 -16.48 9.38 -6.46
N LEU A 44 -15.46 8.75 -7.03
CA LEU A 44 -15.64 7.78 -8.12
C LEU A 44 -16.40 6.55 -7.64
N SER A 45 -17.27 6.05 -8.50
CA SER A 45 -17.99 4.81 -8.29
C SER A 45 -17.74 3.83 -9.43
N VAL A 46 -18.24 2.60 -9.25
CA VAL A 46 -18.27 1.58 -10.29
C VAL A 46 -19.17 1.96 -11.49
N SER A 47 -20.07 2.93 -11.36
CA SER A 47 -20.89 3.42 -12.47
C SER A 47 -20.28 4.63 -13.18
N THR A 48 -19.23 5.25 -12.60
CA THR A 48 -18.57 6.40 -13.22
C THR A 48 -17.88 6.01 -14.52
N ASP A 49 -18.19 6.74 -15.58
CA ASP A 49 -17.68 6.49 -16.93
C ASP A 49 -16.14 6.38 -16.95
N ASN A 50 -15.65 5.19 -17.34
CA ASN A 50 -14.23 4.90 -17.44
C ASN A 50 -13.63 5.27 -18.80
N SER A 51 -14.43 5.76 -19.75
CA SER A 51 -13.97 6.19 -21.08
C SER A 51 -13.12 7.46 -21.01
N HIS A 52 -13.44 8.36 -20.07
CA HIS A 52 -12.72 9.59 -19.87
C HIS A 52 -11.41 9.34 -19.14
N ARG A 53 -10.26 9.59 -19.80
CA ARG A 53 -8.89 9.25 -19.34
C ARG A 53 -8.58 9.60 -17.89
N LEU A 54 -9.19 10.67 -17.36
CA LEU A 54 -9.03 11.08 -15.96
C LEU A 54 -9.40 9.95 -14.98
N VAL A 55 -10.52 9.28 -15.21
CA VAL A 55 -11.07 8.27 -14.29
C VAL A 55 -10.13 7.05 -14.13
N PRO A 56 -9.71 6.34 -15.20
CA PRO A 56 -8.76 5.23 -15.06
C PRO A 56 -7.37 5.70 -14.58
N ASN A 57 -7.00 6.96 -14.81
CA ASN A 57 -5.75 7.51 -14.26
C ASN A 57 -5.85 7.71 -12.74
N LEU A 58 -6.94 8.29 -12.23
CA LEU A 58 -7.16 8.45 -10.79
C LEU A 58 -7.22 7.10 -10.08
N ARG A 59 -7.93 6.12 -10.66
CA ARG A 59 -7.96 4.73 -10.18
C ARG A 59 -6.59 4.04 -10.13
N ARG A 60 -5.57 4.59 -10.80
CA ARG A 60 -4.18 4.09 -10.75
C ARG A 60 -3.29 4.92 -9.84
N VAL A 61 -3.29 6.24 -9.99
CA VAL A 61 -2.32 7.14 -9.34
C VAL A 61 -2.64 7.34 -7.86
N VAL A 62 -3.91 7.48 -7.51
CA VAL A 62 -4.32 7.72 -6.12
C VAL A 62 -3.98 6.54 -5.21
N PRO A 63 -4.18 5.27 -5.60
CA PRO A 63 -3.70 4.12 -4.82
C PRO A 63 -2.19 4.11 -4.60
N LEU A 64 -1.39 4.55 -5.60
CA LEU A 64 0.07 4.64 -5.46
C LEU A 64 0.47 5.67 -4.41
N PHE A 65 -0.19 6.83 -4.39
CA PHE A 65 0.03 7.84 -3.34
C PHE A 65 -0.27 7.27 -1.95
N TYR A 66 -1.44 6.65 -1.75
CA TYR A 66 -1.79 6.07 -0.46
C TYR A 66 -0.91 4.88 -0.06
N ALA A 67 -0.32 4.14 -1.01
CA ALA A 67 0.67 3.11 -0.72
C ALA A 67 1.95 3.70 -0.10
N VAL A 68 2.39 4.88 -0.56
CA VAL A 68 3.52 5.61 0.04
C VAL A 68 3.17 6.05 1.47
N VAL A 69 1.95 6.56 1.68
CA VAL A 69 1.46 6.92 3.02
C VAL A 69 1.48 5.70 3.95
N LEU A 70 0.94 4.56 3.51
CA LEU A 70 0.95 3.33 4.30
C LEU A 70 2.35 2.85 4.61
N TYR A 71 3.26 2.89 3.62
CA TYR A 71 4.64 2.45 3.81
C TYR A 71 5.37 3.33 4.83
N PHE A 72 5.26 4.65 4.69
CA PHE A 72 5.86 5.60 5.63
C PHE A 72 5.33 5.40 7.06
N LEU A 73 4.01 5.28 7.22
CA LEU A 73 3.40 5.04 8.53
C LEU A 73 3.78 3.68 9.10
N ARG A 74 3.89 2.63 8.27
CA ARG A 74 4.38 1.33 8.71
C ARG A 74 5.81 1.41 9.24
N VAL A 75 6.70 2.11 8.54
CA VAL A 75 8.10 2.26 8.96
C VAL A 75 8.22 3.07 10.27
N ARG A 76 7.35 4.07 10.47
CA ARG A 76 7.32 4.86 11.71
C ARG A 76 6.66 4.16 12.89
N SER A 77 5.69 3.28 12.62
CA SER A 77 4.95 2.59 13.66
C SER A 77 5.56 1.24 13.99
N GLY A 78 5.80 0.99 15.27
CA GLY A 78 6.24 -0.33 15.72
C GLY A 78 5.22 -1.44 15.40
N PRO A 79 5.63 -2.72 15.35
CA PRO A 79 4.78 -3.82 14.90
C PRO A 79 3.51 -4.07 15.73
N ARG A 80 3.52 -3.59 16.97
CA ARG A 80 2.43 -3.71 17.96
C ARG A 80 1.46 -2.53 17.97
N GLN A 81 1.72 -1.47 17.20
CA GLN A 81 0.84 -0.31 17.19
C GLN A 81 -0.42 -0.59 16.36
N PRO A 82 -1.60 -0.20 16.84
CA PRO A 82 -2.83 -0.29 16.05
C PRO A 82 -2.74 0.61 14.82
N LEU A 83 -3.58 0.31 13.81
CA LEU A 83 -3.72 1.17 12.63
C LEU A 83 -4.19 2.57 13.04
N THR A 84 -3.50 3.60 12.58
CA THR A 84 -3.96 4.98 12.77
C THR A 84 -5.17 5.28 11.86
N PRO A 85 -6.00 6.29 12.16
CA PRO A 85 -7.10 6.69 11.28
C PRO A 85 -6.64 6.98 9.84
N ARG A 86 -5.45 7.58 9.69
CA ARG A 86 -4.83 7.86 8.39
C ARG A 86 -4.47 6.58 7.63
N GLN A 87 -4.01 5.53 8.31
CA GLN A 87 -3.78 4.22 7.68
C GLN A 87 -5.10 3.57 7.27
N VAL A 88 -6.12 3.59 8.13
CA VAL A 88 -7.45 3.04 7.82
C VAL A 88 -8.05 3.74 6.59
N ASP A 89 -7.94 5.05 6.51
CA ASP A 89 -8.44 5.83 5.39
C ASP A 89 -7.67 5.54 4.09
N ALA A 90 -6.34 5.44 4.16
CA ALA A 90 -5.51 5.05 3.02
C ALA A 90 -5.87 3.65 2.49
N LEU A 91 -6.06 2.67 3.39
CA LEU A 91 -6.52 1.33 3.02
C LEU A 91 -7.87 1.36 2.29
N ARG A 92 -8.82 2.14 2.79
CA ARG A 92 -10.15 2.31 2.19
C ARG A 92 -10.06 2.88 0.77
N HIS A 93 -9.28 3.95 0.58
CA HIS A 93 -9.10 4.57 -0.74
C HIS A 93 -8.47 3.61 -1.74
N ILE A 94 -7.42 2.89 -1.35
CA ILE A 94 -6.78 1.89 -2.22
C ILE A 94 -7.78 0.80 -2.61
N MET A 95 -8.48 0.21 -1.64
CA MET A 95 -9.39 -0.91 -1.92
C MET A 95 -10.57 -0.48 -2.79
N ASN A 96 -11.22 0.65 -2.49
CA ASN A 96 -12.33 1.15 -3.29
C ASN A 96 -11.95 1.36 -4.76
N LEU A 97 -10.82 2.02 -5.00
CA LEU A 97 -10.33 2.26 -6.36
C LEU A 97 -9.85 0.98 -7.04
N ALA A 98 -9.26 0.04 -6.29
CA ALA A 98 -8.84 -1.26 -6.81
C ALA A 98 -10.03 -2.11 -7.26
N PHE A 99 -11.11 -2.19 -6.49
CA PHE A 99 -12.32 -2.91 -6.88
C PHE A 99 -12.93 -2.32 -8.15
N GLN A 100 -12.98 -0.99 -8.23
CA GLN A 100 -13.45 -0.30 -9.44
C GLN A 100 -12.55 -0.61 -10.64
N ALA A 101 -11.24 -0.42 -10.51
CA ALA A 101 -10.28 -0.67 -11.58
C ALA A 101 -10.33 -2.13 -12.07
N HIS A 102 -10.45 -3.08 -11.15
CA HIS A 102 -10.58 -4.49 -11.47
C HIS A 102 -11.84 -4.79 -12.29
N LYS A 103 -12.99 -4.16 -11.97
CA LYS A 103 -14.22 -4.36 -12.73
C LYS A 103 -14.11 -3.89 -14.20
N TYR A 104 -13.32 -2.86 -14.48
CA TYR A 104 -13.15 -2.36 -15.85
C TYR A 104 -12.01 -3.03 -16.62
N ASP A 105 -10.84 -3.18 -15.99
CA ASP A 105 -9.59 -3.57 -16.66
C ASP A 105 -9.07 -4.96 -16.20
N GLY A 106 -9.79 -5.63 -15.30
CA GLY A 106 -9.45 -6.96 -14.80
C GLY A 106 -8.06 -7.02 -14.16
N GLU A 107 -7.31 -8.06 -14.50
CA GLU A 107 -5.95 -8.25 -13.98
C GLU A 107 -4.93 -7.24 -14.51
N LYS A 108 -5.19 -6.61 -15.66
CA LYS A 108 -4.29 -5.57 -16.19
C LYS A 108 -4.25 -4.36 -15.25
N ALA A 109 -5.38 -4.01 -14.63
CA ALA A 109 -5.40 -3.00 -13.57
C ALA A 109 -4.59 -3.47 -12.35
N MET A 110 -4.78 -4.71 -11.91
CA MET A 110 -4.10 -5.24 -10.72
C MET A 110 -2.59 -5.23 -10.86
N VAL A 111 -2.06 -5.54 -12.04
CA VAL A 111 -0.62 -5.41 -12.35
C VAL A 111 -0.13 -3.97 -12.14
N ARG A 112 -0.91 -2.96 -12.53
CA ARG A 112 -0.54 -1.54 -12.44
C ARG A 112 -0.58 -1.00 -11.01
N ILE A 113 -1.39 -1.59 -10.15
CA ILE A 113 -1.52 -1.21 -8.72
C ILE A 113 -1.07 -2.33 -7.77
N ALA A 114 -0.20 -3.24 -8.25
CA ALA A 114 0.24 -4.38 -7.46
C ALA A 114 0.94 -3.93 -6.16
N TRP A 115 1.75 -2.87 -6.20
CA TRP A 115 2.39 -2.35 -5.00
C TRP A 115 1.38 -1.83 -3.95
N PRO A 116 0.40 -0.98 -4.31
CA PRO A 116 -0.70 -0.64 -3.41
C PRO A 116 -1.41 -1.84 -2.80
N LEU A 117 -1.73 -2.86 -3.61
CA LEU A 117 -2.38 -4.07 -3.11
C LEU A 117 -1.50 -4.84 -2.13
N PHE A 118 -0.20 -4.94 -2.42
CA PHE A 118 0.77 -5.55 -1.51
C PHE A 118 0.77 -4.86 -0.14
N MET A 119 0.79 -3.52 -0.14
CA MET A 119 0.71 -2.73 1.10
C MET A 119 -0.61 -2.97 1.85
N VAL A 120 -1.74 -3.06 1.14
CA VAL A 120 -3.02 -3.41 1.77
C VAL A 120 -2.95 -4.77 2.45
N ALA A 121 -2.44 -5.79 1.77
CA ALA A 121 -2.35 -7.14 2.32
C ALA A 121 -1.48 -7.20 3.60
N LEU A 122 -0.44 -6.39 3.67
CA LEU A 122 0.44 -6.29 4.85
C LEU A 122 -0.19 -5.54 6.02
N GLU A 123 -0.95 -4.47 5.74
CA GLU A 123 -1.44 -3.54 6.75
C GLU A 123 -2.84 -3.86 7.25
N THR A 124 -3.71 -4.38 6.40
CA THR A 124 -5.12 -4.58 6.76
C THR A 124 -5.29 -5.72 7.74
N ASN A 125 -6.21 -5.57 8.69
CA ASN A 125 -6.68 -6.65 9.57
C ASN A 125 -7.98 -7.30 9.07
N ASP A 126 -8.54 -6.79 7.98
CA ASP A 126 -9.77 -7.31 7.37
C ASP A 126 -9.47 -8.57 6.56
N HIS A 127 -10.10 -9.68 6.95
CA HIS A 127 -9.91 -10.98 6.29
C HIS A 127 -10.39 -10.97 4.83
N LEU A 128 -11.51 -10.32 4.52
CA LEU A 128 -12.06 -10.26 3.17
C LEU A 128 -11.16 -9.47 2.24
N HIS A 129 -10.59 -8.36 2.73
CA HIS A 129 -9.60 -7.60 1.96
C HIS A 129 -8.33 -8.43 1.69
N ARG A 130 -7.81 -9.15 2.70
CA ARG A 130 -6.63 -10.03 2.51
C ARG A 130 -6.89 -11.12 1.49
N GLU A 131 -8.00 -11.83 1.61
CA GLU A 131 -8.38 -12.91 0.69
C GLU A 131 -8.52 -12.39 -0.74
N TRP A 132 -9.22 -11.26 -0.92
CA TRP A 132 -9.40 -10.67 -2.23
C TRP A 132 -8.06 -10.29 -2.88
N VAL A 133 -7.17 -9.64 -2.13
CA VAL A 133 -5.83 -9.26 -2.61
C VAL A 133 -4.99 -10.49 -2.94
N LEU A 134 -4.98 -11.52 -2.09
CA LEU A 134 -4.27 -12.77 -2.37
C LEU A 134 -4.79 -13.44 -3.65
N GLY A 135 -6.11 -13.43 -3.87
CA GLY A 135 -6.70 -13.90 -5.12
C GLY A 135 -6.20 -13.13 -6.33
N ARG A 136 -6.02 -11.80 -6.23
CA ARG A 136 -5.43 -10.98 -7.30
C ARG A 136 -3.96 -11.31 -7.52
N PHE A 137 -3.15 -11.42 -6.47
CA PHE A 137 -1.74 -11.79 -6.56
C PHE A 137 -1.52 -13.18 -7.19
N SER A 138 -2.37 -14.15 -6.85
CA SER A 138 -2.41 -15.45 -7.50
C SER A 138 -2.70 -15.32 -9.00
N ALA A 139 -3.72 -14.54 -9.36
CA ALA A 139 -4.12 -14.33 -10.77
C ALA A 139 -3.04 -13.62 -11.60
N ILE A 140 -2.31 -12.66 -11.02
CA ILE A 140 -1.24 -11.92 -11.72
C ILE A 140 0.13 -12.61 -11.68
N SER A 141 0.29 -13.68 -10.89
CA SER A 141 1.56 -14.42 -10.79
C SER A 141 2.09 -14.89 -12.15
N LYS A 142 1.19 -15.25 -13.07
CA LYS A 142 1.50 -15.64 -14.45
C LYS A 142 2.14 -14.54 -15.30
N PHE A 143 2.04 -13.28 -14.90
CA PHE A 143 2.61 -12.15 -15.65
C PHE A 143 4.05 -11.81 -15.23
N GLY A 144 4.63 -12.48 -14.23
CA GLY A 144 6.03 -12.31 -13.89
C GLY A 144 6.45 -12.90 -12.54
N LEU A 145 7.71 -13.31 -12.47
CA LEU A 145 8.28 -13.96 -11.28
C LEU A 145 8.20 -13.09 -10.02
N ASN A 146 8.26 -11.76 -10.15
CA ASN A 146 8.13 -10.85 -9.02
C ASN A 146 6.73 -10.92 -8.39
N PHE A 147 5.67 -11.08 -9.19
CA PHE A 147 4.31 -11.25 -8.67
C PHE A 147 4.12 -12.60 -8.00
N GLN A 148 4.70 -13.66 -8.56
CA GLN A 148 4.72 -14.97 -7.92
C GLN A 148 5.44 -14.95 -6.57
N ARG A 149 6.61 -14.32 -6.49
CA ARG A 149 7.37 -14.15 -5.24
C ARG A 149 6.59 -13.32 -4.22
N ALA A 150 5.98 -12.21 -4.67
CA ALA A 150 5.14 -11.39 -3.81
C ALA A 150 3.93 -12.17 -3.27
N TYR A 151 3.28 -12.99 -4.10
CA TYR A 151 2.18 -13.85 -3.68
C TYR A 151 2.60 -14.85 -2.60
N GLN A 152 3.71 -15.57 -2.83
CA GLN A 152 4.25 -16.53 -1.87
C GLN A 152 4.63 -15.86 -0.54
N PHE A 153 5.27 -14.69 -0.63
CA PHE A 153 5.61 -13.89 0.54
C PHE A 153 4.37 -13.47 1.33
N LEU A 154 3.32 -12.96 0.64
CA LEU A 154 2.10 -12.53 1.30
C LEU A 154 1.38 -13.68 2.00
N ILE A 155 1.32 -14.87 1.40
CA ILE A 155 0.76 -16.06 2.06
C ILE A 155 1.47 -16.31 3.39
N HIS A 156 2.80 -16.34 3.37
CA HIS A 156 3.60 -16.63 4.55
C HIS A 156 3.45 -15.56 5.64
N VAL A 157 3.58 -14.27 5.26
CA VAL A 157 3.49 -13.17 6.22
C VAL A 157 2.09 -13.02 6.80
N ILE A 158 1.03 -13.20 6.02
CA ILE A 158 -0.34 -13.10 6.55
C ILE A 158 -0.63 -14.21 7.56
N ASP A 159 -0.18 -15.43 7.30
CA ASP A 159 -0.28 -16.54 8.26
C ASP A 159 0.49 -16.22 9.54
N LEU A 160 1.73 -15.73 9.41
CA LEU A 160 2.55 -15.34 10.56
C LEU A 160 1.93 -14.19 11.37
N GLN A 161 1.42 -13.15 10.70
CA GLN A 161 0.72 -12.03 11.37
C GLN A 161 -0.55 -12.51 12.08
N SER A 162 -1.28 -13.45 11.49
CA SER A 162 -2.48 -14.04 12.11
C SER A 162 -2.14 -14.84 13.38
N ARG A 163 -1.03 -15.58 13.37
CA ARG A 163 -0.56 -16.33 14.56
C ARG A 163 -0.03 -15.43 15.67
N LEU A 164 0.69 -14.37 15.30
CA LEU A 164 1.31 -13.46 16.27
C LEU A 164 0.35 -12.36 16.78
N GLY A 165 -0.75 -12.09 16.07
CA GLY A 165 -1.68 -11.00 16.39
C GLY A 165 -1.08 -9.60 16.22
N GLN A 166 0.05 -9.46 15.53
CA GLN A 166 0.77 -8.21 15.32
C GLN A 166 1.41 -8.19 13.93
N ARG A 167 1.86 -7.01 13.46
CA ARG A 167 2.62 -6.89 12.22
C ARG A 167 3.95 -7.65 12.36
N VAL A 168 4.48 -8.15 11.25
CA VAL A 168 5.84 -8.70 11.19
C VAL A 168 6.76 -7.63 10.65
N ASP A 169 7.91 -7.42 11.31
CA ASP A 169 8.95 -6.57 10.74
C ASP A 169 9.63 -7.31 9.59
N ASN A 170 9.46 -6.79 8.38
CA ASN A 170 9.87 -7.45 7.15
C ASN A 170 11.03 -6.71 6.45
N PHE A 171 11.49 -5.60 7.04
CA PHE A 171 12.51 -4.72 6.47
C PHE A 171 13.82 -4.73 7.27
N SER A 172 13.84 -5.37 8.45
CA SER A 172 15.07 -5.73 9.16
C SER A 172 15.68 -6.96 8.48
N GLY A 173 16.75 -6.74 7.72
CA GLY A 173 17.48 -7.79 7.00
C GLY A 173 18.28 -8.72 7.92
N THR A 174 17.59 -9.53 8.73
CA THR A 174 18.16 -10.69 9.41
C THR A 174 17.62 -11.97 8.80
N THR A 175 18.29 -12.38 7.73
CA THR A 175 18.48 -13.80 7.38
C THR A 175 19.97 -14.08 7.45
#